data_AF-A0A9Q1KUF5-F1
#
_entry.id   AF-A0A9Q1KUF5-F1
#
_cell.length_a   1.000
_cell.length_b   1.000
_cell.length_c   1.000
_cell.angle_alpha   90.00
_cell.angle_beta   90.00
_cell.angle_gamma   90.00
#
_symmetry.space_group_name_H-M   'P 1'
#
loop_
_entity.id
_entity.type
_entity.pdbx_description
1 polymer ?
#
loop_
_entity_poly.entity_id
_entity_poly.type
_entity_poly.pdbx_seq_one_letter_code
_entity_poly.pdbx_strand_id
1 'polypeptide(L)'
;MFRRHKIAPVGTNTIKNQGYSYRLKDVLERFAFDNVCKLAFNVDPGCLAGDGSGECEFMQAFEEATTLTLERFMYVLPFLWKVKKFLCIGSEKRLRESIKIVHDFANNIIRLRLEDKSSKNYQDLLSRFISSYDINDVDFLRDVVVNVILAGRDTTSSGLSWFFWLLSLNPNVVSKIRSEVDQIRKRAGKQVGDNFDFDDLKEMNYLHGAISESLRLYPPVPANLMVCLEDDVLPDRTQVKKDWLIGYHTYTMGRMESIWGKDCLEFRPERWLDENGLFKPESPFRLPVFHAGPRTCLGKEMAYIQMKSIVACVVEEFDLDVLGKQTRPEPLLSITLRIKGGLHVKVKALNTNQCCGYP
;
A
#
# COMPACT_ATOMS: atom_id res chain seq x y z
N MET A 1 4.48 -14.36 -7.78
CA MET A 1 3.83 -14.46 -6.45
C MET A 1 2.42 -13.85 -6.46
N PHE A 2 1.66 -14.01 -7.55
CA PHE A 2 0.24 -13.71 -7.69
C PHE A 2 -0.26 -14.85 -8.62
N ARG A 3 -0.59 -16.02 -8.08
CA ARG A 3 -1.05 -17.18 -8.89
C ARG A 3 -2.56 -17.21 -8.87
N ARG A 4 -3.19 -17.75 -9.93
CA ARG A 4 -4.62 -18.12 -9.98
C ARG A 4 -5.14 -18.78 -8.69
N HIS A 5 -4.29 -19.53 -7.99
CA HIS A 5 -4.64 -20.28 -6.78
C HIS A 5 -4.66 -19.43 -5.49
N LYS A 6 -4.01 -18.25 -5.46
CA LYS A 6 -3.98 -17.38 -4.27
C LYS A 6 -5.08 -16.31 -4.26
N ILE A 7 -5.59 -15.90 -5.42
CA ILE A 7 -6.86 -15.11 -5.50
C ILE A 7 -8.08 -16.04 -5.41
N ALA A 8 -7.88 -17.34 -5.60
CA ALA A 8 -8.92 -18.36 -5.46
C ALA A 8 -8.76 -19.21 -4.18
N PRO A 9 -9.04 -18.68 -2.97
CA PRO A 9 -9.44 -19.54 -1.85
C PRO A 9 -10.85 -20.12 -2.05
N VAL A 10 -11.53 -19.84 -3.18
CA VAL A 10 -12.85 -20.40 -3.51
C VAL A 10 -12.73 -21.19 -4.83
N GLY A 11 -12.41 -22.48 -4.69
CA GLY A 11 -12.62 -23.53 -5.67
C GLY A 11 -12.30 -23.20 -7.13
N THR A 12 -11.11 -23.59 -7.60
CA THR A 12 -10.71 -23.61 -9.02
C THR A 12 -11.55 -24.55 -9.92
N ASN A 13 -12.60 -25.19 -9.40
CA ASN A 13 -13.63 -25.88 -10.19
C ASN A 13 -14.95 -25.10 -10.32
N THR A 14 -15.06 -23.88 -9.78
CA THR A 14 -16.30 -23.09 -9.74
C THR A 14 -16.25 -21.79 -10.55
N ILE A 15 -15.15 -21.52 -11.27
CA ILE A 15 -15.08 -20.38 -12.21
C ILE A 15 -15.79 -20.75 -13.52
N LYS A 16 -17.07 -21.14 -13.42
CA LYS A 16 -18.00 -21.24 -14.54
C LYS A 16 -19.06 -20.16 -14.35
N ASN A 17 -18.93 -19.06 -15.09
CA ASN A 17 -20.02 -18.15 -15.48
C ASN A 17 -21.00 -17.64 -14.40
N GLN A 18 -20.57 -17.46 -13.13
CA GLN A 18 -21.40 -16.78 -12.13
C GLN A 18 -20.65 -15.55 -11.59
N GLY A 19 -21.30 -14.38 -11.69
CA GLY A 19 -20.73 -13.08 -11.35
C GLY A 19 -20.60 -12.87 -9.84
N TYR A 20 -19.56 -13.45 -9.24
CA TYR A 20 -19.21 -13.20 -7.86
C TYR A 20 -18.65 -11.77 -7.68
N SER A 21 -19.15 -11.07 -6.67
CA SER A 21 -18.66 -9.77 -6.23
C SER A 21 -17.64 -9.99 -5.11
N TYR A 22 -16.41 -9.52 -5.31
CA TYR A 22 -15.34 -9.59 -4.31
C TYR A 22 -15.04 -8.21 -3.74
N ARG A 23 -14.71 -8.14 -2.45
CA ARG A 23 -14.06 -6.97 -1.86
C ARG A 23 -12.58 -7.03 -2.20
N LEU A 24 -12.19 -6.35 -3.28
CA LEU A 24 -10.80 -6.31 -3.75
C LEU A 24 -9.88 -5.72 -2.68
N LYS A 25 -10.36 -4.73 -1.92
CA LYS A 25 -9.59 -4.14 -0.81
C LYS A 25 -9.13 -5.19 0.20
N ASP A 26 -10.01 -6.09 0.63
CA ASP A 26 -9.70 -7.11 1.64
C ASP A 26 -8.64 -8.10 1.12
N VAL A 27 -8.74 -8.47 -0.16
CA VAL A 27 -7.73 -9.31 -0.84
C VAL A 27 -6.39 -8.59 -0.94
N LEU A 28 -6.39 -7.29 -1.26
CA LEU A 28 -5.17 -6.49 -1.36
C LEU A 28 -4.52 -6.26 0.01
N GLU A 29 -5.31 -6.07 1.06
CA GLU A 29 -4.82 -5.97 2.44
C GLU A 29 -4.17 -7.27 2.91
N ARG A 30 -4.81 -8.41 2.68
CA ARG A 30 -4.27 -9.75 2.92
C ARG A 30 -2.95 -9.98 2.21
N PHE A 31 -2.94 -9.67 0.91
CA PHE A 31 -1.77 -9.84 0.09
C PHE A 31 -0.62 -8.94 0.53
N ALA A 32 -0.90 -7.65 0.80
CA ALA A 32 0.11 -6.70 1.25
C ALA A 32 0.67 -7.11 2.61
N PHE A 33 -0.16 -7.66 3.49
CA PHE A 33 0.25 -8.19 4.79
C PHE A 33 1.17 -9.41 4.67
N ASP A 34 0.79 -10.42 3.89
CA ASP A 34 1.63 -11.60 3.66
C ASP A 34 2.98 -11.21 3.03
N ASN A 35 2.96 -10.29 2.06
CA ASN A 35 4.17 -9.83 1.40
C ASN A 35 5.10 -9.03 2.31
N VAL A 36 4.57 -8.10 3.11
CA VAL A 36 5.42 -7.31 4.00
C VAL A 36 6.05 -8.20 5.06
N CYS A 37 5.29 -9.15 5.61
CA CYS A 37 5.81 -10.13 6.56
C CYS A 37 6.90 -11.02 5.91
N LYS A 38 6.65 -11.48 4.68
CA LYS A 38 7.60 -12.35 3.98
C LYS A 38 8.88 -11.63 3.59
N LEU A 39 8.80 -10.39 3.14
CA LEU A 39 9.97 -9.63 2.68
C LEU A 39 10.75 -9.02 3.85
N ALA A 40 10.06 -8.50 4.86
CA ALA A 40 10.71 -7.83 5.99
C ALA A 40 11.23 -8.83 7.04
N PHE A 41 10.53 -9.94 7.25
CA PHE A 41 10.78 -10.86 8.37
C PHE A 41 11.01 -12.32 7.95
N ASN A 42 10.93 -12.63 6.65
CA ASN A 42 10.97 -13.99 6.12
C ASN A 42 9.86 -14.94 6.62
N VAL A 43 8.80 -14.39 7.24
CA VAL A 43 7.65 -15.14 7.76
C VAL A 43 6.49 -15.00 6.77
N ASP A 44 5.87 -16.12 6.35
CA ASP A 44 4.63 -16.10 5.57
C ASP A 44 3.45 -16.45 6.50
N PRO A 45 2.61 -15.47 6.88
CA PRO A 45 1.43 -15.70 7.71
C PRO A 45 0.34 -16.54 7.01
N GLY A 46 0.37 -16.63 5.68
CA GLY A 46 -0.60 -17.39 4.89
C GLY A 46 -2.02 -16.80 4.91
N CYS A 47 -2.20 -15.52 5.20
CA CYS A 47 -3.51 -14.87 5.37
C CYS A 47 -4.33 -14.83 4.08
N LEU A 48 -3.67 -14.78 2.93
CA LEU A 48 -4.34 -14.82 1.63
C LEU A 48 -4.89 -16.21 1.27
N ALA A 49 -4.21 -17.28 1.70
CA ALA A 49 -4.55 -18.67 1.32
C ALA A 49 -5.36 -19.42 2.38
N GLY A 50 -5.36 -18.96 3.64
CA GLY A 50 -6.08 -19.57 4.75
C GLY A 50 -7.55 -19.12 4.88
N ASP A 51 -8.20 -19.54 5.96
CA ASP A 51 -9.55 -19.11 6.35
C ASP A 51 -9.62 -17.66 6.87
N GLY A 52 -8.46 -17.00 6.98
CA GLY A 52 -8.30 -15.63 7.47
C GLY A 52 -8.38 -15.48 8.99
N SER A 53 -8.42 -16.57 9.77
CA SER A 53 -8.67 -16.54 11.22
C SER A 53 -7.58 -15.84 12.03
N GLY A 54 -6.29 -16.16 11.79
CA GLY A 54 -5.15 -15.54 12.50
C GLY A 54 -4.84 -14.10 12.06
N GLU A 55 -5.20 -13.75 10.82
CA GLU A 55 -5.14 -12.37 10.32
C GLU A 55 -6.16 -11.48 11.03
N CYS A 56 -7.35 -12.03 11.25
CA CYS A 56 -8.51 -11.29 11.74
C CYS A 56 -8.21 -10.62 13.09
N GLU A 57 -7.59 -11.34 14.03
CA GLU A 57 -7.37 -10.82 15.38
C GLU A 57 -6.29 -9.73 15.42
N PHE A 58 -5.11 -9.96 14.83
CA PHE A 58 -4.05 -8.96 14.80
C PHE A 58 -4.48 -7.73 13.98
N MET A 59 -5.14 -7.89 12.83
CA MET A 59 -5.60 -6.77 12.00
C MET A 59 -6.69 -5.95 12.68
N GLN A 60 -7.68 -6.60 13.31
CA GLN A 60 -8.72 -5.90 14.05
C GLN A 60 -8.14 -5.14 15.23
N ALA A 61 -7.26 -5.78 16.02
CA ALA A 61 -6.58 -5.13 17.12
C ALA A 61 -5.73 -3.94 16.63
N PHE A 62 -5.04 -4.10 15.50
CA PHE A 62 -4.21 -3.06 14.93
C PHE A 62 -5.02 -1.85 14.45
N GLU A 63 -6.12 -2.08 13.72
CA GLU A 63 -7.02 -1.01 13.26
C GLU A 63 -7.73 -0.32 14.42
N GLU A 64 -8.15 -1.08 15.44
CA GLU A 64 -8.72 -0.55 16.67
C GLU A 64 -7.70 0.32 17.43
N ALA A 65 -6.47 -0.17 17.62
CA ALA A 65 -5.41 0.58 18.30
C ALA A 65 -5.11 1.90 17.58
N THR A 66 -5.08 1.87 16.25
CA THR A 66 -4.83 3.04 15.41
C THR A 66 -5.98 4.06 15.53
N THR A 67 -7.22 3.60 15.43
CA THR A 67 -8.42 4.44 15.52
C THR A 67 -8.53 5.10 16.89
N LEU A 68 -8.40 4.32 17.98
CA LEU A 68 -8.46 4.83 19.34
C LEU A 68 -7.30 5.81 19.65
N THR A 69 -6.13 5.61 19.03
CA THR A 69 -5.01 6.56 19.14
C THR A 69 -5.34 7.88 18.45
N LEU A 70 -5.97 7.86 17.28
CA LEU A 70 -6.43 9.07 16.60
C LEU A 70 -7.54 9.79 17.36
N GLU A 71 -8.47 9.06 17.97
CA GLU A 71 -9.55 9.64 18.78
C GLU A 71 -9.03 10.52 19.92
N ARG A 72 -7.80 10.28 20.42
CA ARG A 72 -7.18 11.14 21.44
C ARG A 72 -7.04 12.60 20.99
N PHE A 73 -6.85 12.85 19.70
CA PHE A 73 -6.78 14.20 19.12
C PHE A 73 -8.16 14.89 19.03
N MET A 74 -9.24 14.11 19.09
CA MET A 74 -10.62 14.62 19.01
C MET A 74 -11.22 14.99 20.38
N TYR A 75 -10.49 14.75 21.48
CA TYR A 75 -10.93 15.17 22.81
C TYR A 75 -10.87 16.69 22.94
N VAL A 76 -12.02 17.31 23.21
CA VAL A 76 -12.13 18.75 23.51
C VAL A 76 -11.20 19.17 24.65
N LEU A 77 -11.06 18.31 25.66
CA LEU A 77 -10.19 18.51 26.81
C LEU A 77 -9.08 17.44 26.80
N PRO A 78 -7.83 17.79 26.45
CA PRO A 78 -6.73 16.82 26.29
C PRO A 78 -6.38 16.01 27.54
N PHE A 79 -6.79 16.44 28.74
CA PHE A 79 -6.53 15.66 29.96
C PHE A 79 -7.51 14.49 30.14
N LEU A 80 -8.68 14.50 29.50
CA LEU A 80 -9.71 13.48 29.70
C LEU A 80 -9.25 12.09 29.27
N TRP A 81 -8.57 11.97 28.11
CA TRP A 81 -8.03 10.69 27.68
C TRP A 81 -6.90 10.23 28.61
N LYS A 82 -6.11 11.15 29.19
CA LYS A 82 -5.08 10.82 30.20
C LYS A 82 -5.71 10.25 31.47
N VAL A 83 -6.83 10.80 31.91
CA VAL A 83 -7.59 10.27 33.06
C VAL A 83 -8.14 8.88 32.75
N LYS A 84 -8.76 8.69 31.57
CA LYS A 84 -9.23 7.36 31.13
C LYS A 84 -8.09 6.34 31.04
N LYS A 85 -6.91 6.77 30.60
CA LYS A 85 -5.69 5.96 30.53
C LYS A 85 -5.19 5.57 31.92
N PHE A 86 -5.15 6.52 32.84
CA PHE A 86 -4.75 6.27 34.23
C PHE A 86 -5.69 5.30 34.94
N LEU A 87 -7.01 5.46 34.75
CA LEU A 87 -8.03 4.57 35.31
C LEU A 87 -8.19 3.27 34.53
N CYS A 88 -7.56 3.14 33.35
CA CYS A 88 -7.68 2.00 32.45
C CYS A 88 -9.15 1.65 32.13
N ILE A 89 -9.94 2.65 31.71
CA ILE A 89 -11.38 2.50 31.42
C ILE A 89 -11.73 2.88 29.97
N GLY A 90 -12.82 2.30 29.47
CA GLY A 90 -13.42 2.66 28.18
C GLY A 90 -12.47 2.46 26.99
N SER A 91 -12.34 3.50 26.17
CA SER A 91 -11.48 3.51 24.97
C SER A 91 -10.02 3.18 25.29
N GLU A 92 -9.50 3.62 26.44
CA GLU A 92 -8.10 3.41 26.81
C GLU A 92 -7.83 1.99 27.31
N LYS A 93 -8.83 1.32 27.89
CA LYS A 93 -8.75 -0.11 28.21
C LYS A 93 -8.65 -0.95 26.94
N ARG A 94 -9.57 -0.71 25.99
CA ARG A 94 -9.58 -1.37 24.68
C ARG A 94 -8.26 -1.16 23.96
N LEU A 95 -7.79 0.08 23.88
CA LEU A 95 -6.49 0.40 23.28
C LEU A 95 -5.33 -0.40 23.91
N ARG A 96 -5.32 -0.55 25.24
CA ARG A 96 -4.30 -1.36 25.93
C ARG A 96 -4.39 -2.84 25.56
N GLU A 97 -5.60 -3.39 25.46
CA GLU A 97 -5.85 -4.77 25.05
C GLU A 97 -5.41 -5.00 23.59
N SER A 98 -5.77 -4.09 22.68
CA SER A 98 -5.38 -4.15 21.27
C SER A 98 -3.87 -4.01 21.08
N ILE A 99 -3.21 -3.10 21.81
CA ILE A 99 -1.73 -2.97 21.80
C ILE A 99 -1.07 -4.26 22.27
N LYS A 100 -1.63 -4.95 23.27
CA LYS A 100 -1.09 -6.22 23.75
C LYS A 100 -1.09 -7.27 22.63
N ILE A 101 -2.21 -7.43 21.92
CA ILE A 101 -2.30 -8.37 20.78
C ILE A 101 -1.27 -8.02 19.70
N VAL A 102 -1.12 -6.73 19.38
CA VAL A 102 -0.13 -6.25 18.40
C VAL A 102 1.30 -6.58 18.83
N HIS A 103 1.61 -6.36 20.11
CA HIS A 103 2.92 -6.65 20.68
C HIS A 103 3.20 -8.15 20.73
N ASP A 104 2.24 -8.97 21.13
CA ASP A 104 2.38 -10.42 21.21
C ASP A 104 2.66 -11.01 19.82
N PHE A 105 1.98 -10.51 18.79
CA PHE A 105 2.25 -10.89 17.40
C PHE A 105 3.66 -10.51 16.95
N ALA A 106 4.10 -9.27 17.18
CA ALA A 106 5.43 -8.81 16.81
C ALA A 106 6.54 -9.57 17.57
N ASN A 107 6.34 -9.83 18.86
CA ASN A 107 7.24 -10.64 19.68
C ASN A 107 7.36 -12.07 19.15
N ASN A 108 6.25 -12.67 18.67
CA ASN A 108 6.28 -13.98 18.05
C ASN A 108 7.13 -14.00 16.77
N ILE A 109 7.01 -12.98 15.91
CA ILE A 109 7.85 -12.84 14.71
C ILE A 109 9.34 -12.76 15.10
N ILE A 110 9.67 -11.92 16.07
CA ILE A 110 11.06 -11.75 16.54
C ILE A 110 11.60 -13.08 17.08
N ARG A 111 10.81 -13.76 17.91
CA ARG A 111 11.18 -15.06 18.49
C ARG A 111 11.45 -16.10 17.40
N LEU A 112 10.52 -16.27 16.45
CA LEU A 112 10.69 -17.21 15.33
C LEU A 112 11.95 -16.90 14.53
N ARG A 113 12.27 -15.61 14.35
CA ARG A 113 13.49 -15.20 13.62
C ARG A 113 14.77 -15.50 14.39
N LEU A 114 14.79 -15.26 15.71
CA LEU A 114 15.95 -15.56 16.57
C LEU A 114 16.19 -17.07 16.73
N GLU A 115 15.12 -17.87 16.71
CA GLU A 115 15.20 -19.35 16.76
C GLU A 115 15.67 -19.95 15.43
N ASP A 116 15.38 -19.31 14.29
CA ASP A 116 15.86 -19.73 12.96
C ASP A 116 17.36 -19.37 12.73
N LYS A 117 18.23 -20.12 13.41
CA LYS A 117 19.70 -20.09 13.22
C LYS A 117 20.18 -20.75 11.92
N SER A 118 19.26 -21.37 11.15
CA SER A 118 19.60 -22.14 9.95
C SER A 118 19.85 -21.25 8.73
N SER A 119 19.24 -20.06 8.72
CA SER A 119 19.39 -19.05 7.68
C SER A 119 20.65 -18.21 7.90
N LYS A 120 21.84 -18.74 7.61
CA LYS A 120 23.09 -17.94 7.51
C LYS A 120 23.03 -16.80 6.47
N ASN A 121 21.97 -16.74 5.68
CA ASN A 121 21.65 -15.62 4.80
C ASN A 121 20.76 -14.60 5.53
N TYR A 122 21.39 -13.65 6.24
CA TYR A 122 20.75 -12.46 6.82
C TYR A 122 20.33 -11.46 5.73
N GLN A 123 19.39 -11.86 4.86
CA GLN A 123 18.97 -11.06 3.70
C GLN A 123 17.69 -10.23 3.98
N ASP A 124 16.87 -10.62 4.96
CA ASP A 124 15.65 -9.87 5.34
C ASP A 124 15.95 -8.67 6.25
N LEU A 125 15.00 -7.73 6.29
CA LEU A 125 15.15 -6.45 6.97
C LEU A 125 15.39 -6.62 8.48
N LEU A 126 14.61 -7.47 9.14
CA LEU A 126 14.73 -7.69 10.59
C LEU A 126 16.07 -8.34 10.94
N SER A 127 16.54 -9.29 10.13
CA SER A 127 17.88 -9.88 10.27
C SER A 127 18.99 -8.84 10.23
N ARG A 128 18.86 -7.84 9.36
CA ARG A 128 19.82 -6.73 9.26
C ARG A 128 19.76 -5.81 10.48
N PHE A 129 18.57 -5.55 11.03
CA PHE A 129 18.43 -4.82 12.29
C PHE A 129 19.01 -5.58 13.48
N ILE A 130 18.73 -6.88 13.60
CA ILE A 130 19.31 -7.77 14.63
C ILE A 130 20.84 -7.80 14.53
N SER A 131 21.41 -7.71 13.32
CA SER A 131 22.87 -7.73 13.13
C SER A 131 23.54 -6.37 13.39
N SER A 132 22.81 -5.27 13.20
CA SER A 132 23.37 -3.90 13.27
C SER A 132 23.16 -3.24 14.64
N TYR A 133 22.20 -3.72 15.41
CA TYR A 133 21.87 -3.23 16.75
C TYR A 133 22.10 -4.32 17.79
N ASP A 134 22.31 -3.94 19.04
CA ASP A 134 22.41 -4.91 20.13
C ASP A 134 21.09 -5.69 20.24
N ILE A 135 21.18 -7.02 20.18
CA ILE A 135 20.06 -7.97 20.20
C ILE A 135 19.19 -7.79 21.47
N ASN A 136 19.75 -7.15 22.49
CA ASN A 136 19.12 -6.90 23.77
C ASN A 136 17.96 -5.88 23.70
N ASP A 137 17.83 -5.07 22.65
CA ASP A 137 16.72 -4.10 22.53
C ASP A 137 15.49 -4.70 21.80
N VAL A 138 14.80 -5.60 22.50
CA VAL A 138 13.59 -6.26 22.00
C VAL A 138 12.46 -5.26 21.76
N ASP A 139 12.39 -4.18 22.54
CA ASP A 139 11.38 -3.13 22.36
C ASP A 139 11.60 -2.39 21.04
N PHE A 140 12.86 -2.04 20.71
CA PHE A 140 13.18 -1.46 19.40
C PHE A 140 12.85 -2.39 18.24
N LEU A 141 13.21 -3.68 18.32
CA LEU A 141 12.88 -4.64 17.27
C LEU A 141 11.36 -4.78 17.09
N ARG A 142 10.60 -4.75 18.18
CA ARG A 142 9.13 -4.78 18.14
C ARG A 142 8.59 -3.54 17.43
N ASP A 143 9.10 -2.36 17.77
CA ASP A 143 8.69 -1.11 17.13
C ASP A 143 9.01 -1.11 15.63
N VAL A 144 10.16 -1.68 15.22
CA VAL A 144 10.51 -1.88 13.81
C VAL A 144 9.50 -2.79 13.13
N VAL A 145 9.17 -3.94 13.72
CA VAL A 145 8.21 -4.90 13.15
C VAL A 145 6.83 -4.24 12.95
N VAL A 146 6.31 -3.60 13.99
CA VAL A 146 5.00 -2.94 13.96
C VAL A 146 4.97 -1.82 12.93
N ASN A 147 6.00 -0.96 12.87
CA ASN A 147 6.06 0.13 11.91
C ASN A 147 6.15 -0.35 10.46
N VAL A 148 6.93 -1.39 10.18
CA VAL A 148 7.10 -1.91 8.83
C VAL A 148 5.80 -2.56 8.32
N ILE A 149 5.11 -3.32 9.18
CA ILE A 149 3.81 -3.92 8.85
C ILE A 149 2.78 -2.82 8.52
N LEU A 150 2.66 -1.82 9.38
CA LEU A 150 1.75 -0.69 9.19
C LEU A 150 2.03 0.02 7.86
N ALA A 151 3.29 0.40 7.65
CA ALA A 151 3.71 1.17 6.50
C ALA A 151 3.48 0.39 5.20
N GLY A 152 3.82 -0.89 5.16
CA GLY A 152 3.74 -1.71 3.94
C GLY A 152 2.31 -2.15 3.58
N ARG A 153 1.49 -2.49 4.58
CA ARG A 153 0.15 -3.04 4.35
C ARG A 153 -0.84 -1.97 3.90
N ASP A 154 -1.09 -0.99 4.77
CA ASP A 154 -2.23 -0.08 4.64
C ASP A 154 -2.03 0.92 3.51
N THR A 155 -0.79 1.34 3.27
CA THR A 155 -0.50 2.30 2.18
C THR A 155 -0.62 1.63 0.82
N THR A 156 -0.08 0.41 0.68
CA THR A 156 -0.09 -0.34 -0.58
C THR A 156 -1.49 -0.78 -0.97
N SER A 157 -2.25 -1.36 -0.03
CA SER A 157 -3.63 -1.81 -0.28
C SER A 157 -4.55 -0.64 -0.64
N SER A 158 -4.38 0.50 0.04
CA SER A 158 -5.12 1.73 -0.24
C SER A 158 -4.77 2.30 -1.61
N GLY A 159 -3.47 2.41 -1.92
CA GLY A 159 -3.00 2.91 -3.22
C GLY A 159 -3.51 2.06 -4.39
N LEU A 160 -3.44 0.74 -4.26
CA LEU A 160 -3.94 -0.19 -5.29
C LEU A 160 -5.46 -0.16 -5.42
N SER A 161 -6.20 0.01 -4.32
CA SER A 161 -7.67 0.13 -4.38
C SER A 161 -8.08 1.34 -5.23
N TRP A 162 -7.49 2.51 -5.01
CA TRP A 162 -7.78 3.68 -5.86
C TRP A 162 -7.28 3.51 -7.29
N PHE A 163 -6.12 2.88 -7.47
CA PHE A 163 -5.57 2.59 -8.80
C PHE A 163 -6.51 1.70 -9.62
N PHE A 164 -7.03 0.60 -9.07
CA PHE A 164 -7.98 -0.26 -9.77
C PHE A 164 -9.32 0.42 -10.04
N TRP A 165 -9.79 1.30 -9.15
CA TRP A 165 -10.94 2.15 -9.44
C TRP A 165 -10.66 3.09 -10.63
N LEU A 166 -9.51 3.76 -10.67
CA LEU A 166 -9.10 4.61 -11.80
C LEU A 166 -8.99 3.82 -13.11
N LEU A 167 -8.39 2.63 -13.09
CA LEU A 167 -8.31 1.77 -14.27
C LEU A 167 -9.69 1.38 -14.81
N SER A 168 -10.66 1.13 -13.92
CA SER A 168 -12.03 0.78 -14.33
C SER A 168 -12.75 1.90 -15.10
N LEU A 169 -12.28 3.14 -14.95
CA LEU A 169 -12.76 4.32 -15.65
C LEU A 169 -11.93 4.65 -16.90
N ASN A 170 -10.77 4.03 -17.08
CA ASN A 170 -9.81 4.36 -18.14
C ASN A 170 -9.38 3.10 -18.93
N PRO A 171 -10.26 2.50 -19.75
CA PRO A 171 -9.95 1.29 -20.52
C PRO A 171 -8.74 1.44 -21.44
N ASN A 172 -8.50 2.65 -21.97
CA ASN A 172 -7.34 2.94 -22.81
C ASN A 172 -6.01 2.78 -22.03
N VAL A 173 -5.97 3.17 -20.75
CA VAL A 173 -4.81 2.98 -19.89
C VAL A 173 -4.59 1.50 -19.62
N VAL A 174 -5.67 0.74 -19.35
CA VAL A 174 -5.61 -0.73 -19.19
C VAL A 174 -5.03 -1.40 -20.44
N SER A 175 -5.47 -1.00 -21.63
CA SER A 175 -4.97 -1.53 -22.90
C SER A 175 -3.47 -1.25 -23.09
N LYS A 176 -3.01 -0.04 -22.78
CA LYS A 176 -1.58 0.32 -22.84
C LYS A 176 -0.73 -0.46 -21.85
N ILE A 177 -1.20 -0.62 -20.60
CA ILE A 177 -0.51 -1.47 -19.60
C ILE A 177 -0.45 -2.92 -20.08
N ARG A 178 -1.55 -3.50 -20.57
CA ARG A 178 -1.57 -4.87 -21.10
C ARG A 178 -0.59 -5.04 -22.27
N SER A 179 -0.53 -4.05 -23.18
CA SER A 179 0.42 -4.05 -24.29
C SER A 179 1.88 -3.97 -23.84
N GLU A 180 2.19 -3.11 -22.86
CA GLU A 180 3.54 -3.00 -22.29
C GLU A 180 3.97 -4.33 -21.66
N VAL A 181 3.10 -4.93 -20.86
CA VAL A 181 3.37 -6.19 -20.17
C VAL A 181 3.58 -7.34 -21.16
N ASP A 182 2.72 -7.47 -22.18
CA ASP A 182 2.87 -8.48 -23.24
C ASP A 182 4.19 -8.34 -24.02
N GLN A 183 4.61 -7.10 -24.32
CA GLN A 183 5.89 -6.85 -24.99
C GLN A 183 7.10 -7.22 -24.12
N ILE A 184 7.05 -6.97 -22.81
CA ILE A 184 8.10 -7.36 -21.87
C ILE A 184 8.19 -8.89 -21.79
N ARG A 185 7.05 -9.59 -21.69
CA ARG A 185 6.98 -11.05 -21.70
C ARG A 185 7.64 -11.64 -22.94
N LYS A 186 7.26 -11.15 -24.12
CA LYS A 186 7.81 -11.61 -25.41
C LYS A 186 9.32 -11.43 -25.48
N ARG A 187 9.84 -10.28 -25.04
CA ARG A 187 11.28 -10.01 -25.02
C ARG A 187 12.03 -10.91 -24.04
N ALA A 188 11.43 -11.21 -22.89
CA ALA A 188 11.99 -12.11 -21.89
C ALA A 188 11.78 -13.60 -22.20
N GLY A 189 11.05 -13.96 -23.26
CA GLY A 189 10.69 -15.35 -23.58
C GLY A 189 9.77 -16.01 -22.54
N LYS A 190 9.00 -15.20 -21.79
CA LYS A 190 8.10 -15.65 -20.72
C LYS A 190 6.65 -15.74 -21.21
N GLN A 191 5.87 -16.63 -20.61
CA GLN A 191 4.44 -16.78 -20.86
C GLN A 191 3.60 -16.11 -19.77
N VAL A 192 2.31 -15.92 -20.05
CA VAL A 192 1.34 -15.45 -19.04
C VAL A 192 1.31 -16.45 -17.88
N GLY A 193 1.47 -15.93 -16.67
CA GLY A 193 1.54 -16.73 -15.44
C GLY A 193 2.96 -17.01 -14.94
N ASP A 194 4.00 -16.77 -15.76
CA ASP A 194 5.38 -16.78 -15.28
C ASP A 194 5.62 -15.62 -14.30
N ASN A 195 6.57 -15.75 -13.38
CA ASN A 195 6.89 -14.65 -12.48
C ASN A 195 7.61 -13.53 -13.24
N PHE A 196 7.33 -12.28 -12.86
CA PHE A 196 8.17 -11.14 -13.23
C PHE A 196 9.40 -11.09 -12.32
N ASP A 197 10.58 -10.90 -12.92
CA ASP A 197 11.80 -10.57 -12.19
C ASP A 197 12.01 -9.04 -12.11
N PHE A 198 13.09 -8.62 -11.45
CA PHE A 198 13.36 -7.20 -11.27
C PHE A 198 13.64 -6.45 -12.57
N ASP A 199 14.23 -7.12 -13.55
CA ASP A 199 14.54 -6.51 -14.85
C ASP A 199 13.26 -6.31 -15.66
N ASP A 200 12.37 -7.31 -15.69
CA ASP A 200 11.04 -7.17 -16.29
C ASP A 200 10.29 -5.99 -15.67
N LEU A 201 10.27 -5.92 -14.33
CA LEU A 201 9.59 -4.84 -13.62
C LEU A 201 10.21 -3.51 -14.00
N LYS A 202 11.54 -3.36 -13.98
CA LYS A 202 12.23 -2.10 -14.30
C LYS A 202 11.82 -1.53 -15.65
N GLU A 203 11.52 -2.37 -16.64
CA GLU A 203 11.08 -1.96 -17.97
C GLU A 203 9.62 -1.50 -18.08
N MET A 204 8.78 -1.75 -17.06
CA MET A 204 7.38 -1.32 -17.03
C MET A 204 7.26 0.20 -16.73
N ASN A 205 7.63 1.03 -17.69
CA ASN A 205 7.67 2.49 -17.59
C ASN A 205 6.27 3.11 -17.58
N TYR A 206 5.39 2.68 -18.48
CA TYR A 206 4.01 3.15 -18.57
C TYR A 206 3.22 2.80 -17.32
N LEU A 207 3.32 1.55 -16.83
CA LEU A 207 2.71 1.15 -15.57
C LEU A 207 3.26 1.93 -14.38
N HIS A 208 4.57 2.22 -14.33
CA HIS A 208 5.15 3.06 -13.28
C HIS A 208 4.53 4.47 -13.32
N GLY A 209 4.40 5.07 -14.52
CA GLY A 209 3.74 6.35 -14.70
C GLY A 209 2.27 6.33 -14.29
N ALA A 210 1.52 5.28 -14.62
CA ALA A 210 0.12 5.12 -14.25
C ALA A 210 -0.06 5.01 -12.72
N ILE A 211 0.81 4.26 -12.04
CA ILE A 211 0.81 4.17 -10.58
C ILE A 211 1.14 5.54 -9.97
N SER A 212 2.16 6.23 -10.49
CA SER A 212 2.55 7.57 -10.02
C SER A 212 1.42 8.59 -10.16
N GLU A 213 0.71 8.58 -11.28
CA GLU A 213 -0.45 9.43 -11.52
C GLU A 213 -1.62 9.11 -10.59
N SER A 214 -1.83 7.82 -10.30
CA SER A 214 -2.83 7.41 -9.32
C SER A 214 -2.47 7.87 -7.92
N LEU A 215 -1.20 7.78 -7.52
CA LEU A 215 -0.74 8.25 -6.22
C LEU A 215 -0.75 9.79 -6.10
N ARG A 216 -0.61 10.52 -7.22
CA ARG A 216 -0.82 11.99 -7.25
C ARG A 216 -2.27 12.34 -6.93
N LEU A 217 -3.22 11.64 -7.54
CA LEU A 217 -4.64 11.90 -7.32
C LEU A 217 -5.14 11.28 -6.00
N TYR A 218 -4.73 10.09 -5.64
CA TYR A 218 -5.20 9.38 -4.45
C TYR A 218 -4.02 8.89 -3.62
N PRO A 219 -3.24 9.82 -3.03
CA PRO A 219 -2.13 9.44 -2.16
C PRO A 219 -2.66 8.68 -0.94
N PRO A 220 -2.04 7.54 -0.57
CA PRO A 220 -2.43 6.81 0.63
C PRO A 220 -2.37 7.66 1.90
N VAL A 221 -1.43 8.60 2.01
CA VAL A 221 -1.38 9.57 3.11
C VAL A 221 -1.73 10.96 2.55
N PRO A 222 -2.97 11.45 2.72
CA PRO A 222 -3.47 12.65 2.05
C PRO A 222 -3.04 13.97 2.70
N ALA A 223 -2.64 13.92 3.97
CA ALA A 223 -2.20 15.06 4.76
C ALA A 223 -1.09 14.64 5.72
N ASN A 224 -0.10 15.50 5.91
CA ASN A 224 1.00 15.29 6.85
C ASN A 224 1.16 16.51 7.74
N LEU A 225 1.70 16.29 8.95
CA LEU A 225 1.95 17.31 9.96
C LEU A 225 3.40 17.21 10.45
N MET A 226 4.00 18.36 10.73
CA MET A 226 5.32 18.55 11.31
C MET A 226 5.20 19.52 12.48
N VAL A 227 6.07 19.39 13.48
CA VAL A 227 6.16 20.34 14.60
C VAL A 227 7.44 21.15 14.44
N CYS A 228 7.34 22.48 14.51
CA CYS A 228 8.50 23.36 14.56
C CYS A 228 9.25 23.18 15.87
N LEU A 229 10.53 22.79 15.81
CA LEU A 229 11.36 22.65 17.01
C LEU A 229 11.90 24.00 17.51
N GLU A 230 12.06 24.95 16.59
CA GLU A 230 12.58 26.30 16.81
C GLU A 230 11.80 27.29 15.93
N ASP A 231 11.92 28.58 16.23
CA ASP A 231 11.38 29.65 15.39
C ASP A 231 12.11 29.67 14.03
N ASP A 232 11.37 29.85 12.94
CA ASP A 232 11.93 29.83 11.58
C ASP A 232 11.12 30.74 10.64
N VAL A 233 11.61 30.95 9.42
CA VAL A 233 10.98 31.77 8.38
C VAL A 233 10.94 31.00 7.07
N LEU A 234 9.73 30.78 6.56
CA LEU A 234 9.50 30.11 5.28
C LEU A 234 10.01 30.97 4.09
N PRO A 235 10.25 30.38 2.90
CA PRO A 235 10.78 31.12 1.74
C PRO A 235 9.96 32.35 1.30
N ASP A 236 8.67 32.38 1.61
CA ASP A 236 7.75 33.51 1.34
C ASP A 236 7.76 34.58 2.44
N ARG A 237 8.68 34.46 3.41
CA ARG A 237 8.83 35.28 4.62
C ARG A 237 7.77 35.07 5.70
N THR A 238 6.93 34.04 5.57
CA THR A 238 6.01 33.65 6.64
C THR A 238 6.80 33.18 7.85
N GLN A 239 6.60 33.82 9.00
CA GLN A 239 7.22 33.43 10.27
C GLN A 239 6.47 32.23 10.87
N VAL A 240 7.22 31.23 11.32
CA VAL A 240 6.71 30.08 12.06
C VAL A 240 7.40 30.02 13.41
N LYS A 241 6.64 29.76 14.47
CA LYS A 241 7.19 29.72 15.82
C LYS A 241 7.39 28.29 16.28
N LYS A 242 8.29 28.13 17.25
CA LYS A 242 8.45 26.90 18.01
C LYS A 242 7.09 26.36 18.47
N ASP A 243 6.98 25.03 18.41
CA ASP A 243 5.80 24.22 18.74
C ASP A 243 4.59 24.38 17.80
N TRP A 244 4.69 25.19 16.74
CA TRP A 244 3.64 25.27 15.72
C TRP A 244 3.56 23.97 14.90
N LEU A 245 2.33 23.58 14.55
CA LEU A 245 2.06 22.50 13.62
C LEU A 245 2.02 23.04 12.19
N ILE A 246 2.95 22.57 11.35
CA ILE A 246 2.96 22.86 9.91
C ILE A 246 2.45 21.63 9.17
N GLY A 247 1.43 21.81 8.36
CA GLY A 247 0.86 20.74 7.54
C GLY A 247 1.02 20.98 6.04
N TYR A 248 1.13 19.89 5.29
CA TYR A 248 0.94 19.90 3.83
C TYR A 248 -0.03 18.80 3.41
N HIS A 249 -0.85 19.11 2.41
CA HIS A 249 -1.92 18.25 1.94
C HIS A 249 -1.59 17.73 0.54
N THR A 250 -0.91 16.57 0.47
CA THR A 250 -0.54 15.92 -0.80
C THR A 250 -1.76 15.68 -1.69
N TYR A 251 -2.92 15.37 -1.12
CA TYR A 251 -4.17 15.19 -1.86
C TYR A 251 -4.61 16.46 -2.60
N THR A 252 -4.49 17.60 -1.95
CA THR A 252 -4.84 18.92 -2.52
C THR A 252 -3.76 19.38 -3.48
N MET A 253 -2.49 19.28 -3.09
CA MET A 253 -1.34 19.64 -3.93
C MET A 253 -1.35 18.88 -5.26
N GLY A 254 -1.74 17.60 -5.23
CA GLY A 254 -1.95 16.79 -6.42
C GLY A 254 -2.95 17.40 -7.40
N ARG A 255 -3.90 18.23 -6.95
CA ARG A 255 -4.99 18.81 -7.77
C ARG A 255 -4.88 20.32 -8.00
N MET A 256 -3.79 20.95 -7.57
CA MET A 256 -3.62 22.39 -7.75
C MET A 256 -3.25 22.70 -9.21
N GLU A 257 -4.06 23.54 -9.87
CA GLU A 257 -3.77 24.01 -11.23
C GLU A 257 -2.42 24.74 -11.31
N SER A 258 -2.04 25.48 -10.27
CA SER A 258 -0.73 26.16 -10.20
C SER A 258 0.47 25.19 -10.19
N ILE A 259 0.26 23.93 -9.82
CA ILE A 259 1.30 22.90 -9.78
C ILE A 259 1.18 21.97 -10.99
N TRP A 260 -0.02 21.66 -11.47
CA TRP A 260 -0.23 20.60 -12.47
C TRP A 260 -0.85 21.07 -13.78
N GLY A 261 -1.16 22.35 -13.92
CA GLY A 261 -1.85 22.91 -15.06
C GLY A 261 -3.35 22.62 -15.05
N LYS A 262 -4.04 23.02 -16.12
CA LYS A 262 -5.51 22.95 -16.25
C LYS A 262 -6.06 21.53 -16.20
N ASP A 263 -5.24 20.56 -16.57
CA ASP A 263 -5.57 19.13 -16.59
C ASP A 263 -5.27 18.43 -15.25
N CYS A 264 -5.09 19.18 -14.15
CA CYS A 264 -4.71 18.65 -12.84
C CYS A 264 -5.69 17.60 -12.28
N LEU A 265 -6.94 17.58 -12.75
CA LEU A 265 -7.94 16.60 -12.32
C LEU A 265 -7.99 15.35 -13.20
N GLU A 266 -7.32 15.36 -14.36
CA GLU A 266 -7.30 14.23 -15.29
C GLU A 266 -6.34 13.15 -14.80
N PHE A 267 -6.72 11.88 -14.99
CA PHE A 267 -5.82 10.75 -14.80
C PHE A 267 -5.05 10.51 -16.11
N ARG A 268 -3.85 11.08 -16.20
CA ARG A 268 -2.99 10.99 -17.39
C ARG A 268 -1.61 10.43 -17.07
N PRO A 269 -1.41 9.10 -17.18
CA PRO A 269 -0.10 8.46 -16.97
C PRO A 269 1.03 9.06 -17.79
N GLU A 270 0.73 9.57 -18.99
CA GLU A 270 1.69 10.18 -19.92
C GLU A 270 2.43 11.39 -19.33
N ARG A 271 1.91 11.99 -18.26
CA ARG A 271 2.59 13.07 -17.52
C ARG A 271 3.94 12.64 -16.94
N TRP A 272 4.09 11.34 -16.68
CA TRP A 272 5.26 10.75 -16.03
C TRP A 272 6.22 10.12 -17.03
N LEU A 273 6.06 10.40 -18.32
CA LEU A 273 6.86 9.83 -19.39
C LEU A 273 7.62 10.92 -20.12
N ASP A 274 8.84 10.61 -20.54
CA ASP A 274 9.59 11.46 -21.48
C ASP A 274 9.18 11.20 -22.94
N GLU A 275 9.85 11.88 -23.87
CA GLU A 275 9.61 11.78 -25.30
C GLU A 275 9.84 10.37 -25.87
N ASN A 276 10.63 9.54 -25.18
CA ASN A 276 10.93 8.16 -25.55
C ASN A 276 9.98 7.16 -24.86
N GLY A 277 9.03 7.63 -24.05
CA GLY A 277 8.14 6.79 -23.26
C GLY A 277 8.80 6.18 -22.02
N LEU A 278 9.98 6.67 -21.61
CA LEU A 278 10.64 6.24 -20.38
C LEU A 278 10.07 6.99 -19.18
N PHE A 279 10.03 6.32 -18.02
CA PHE A 279 9.54 6.93 -16.80
C PHE A 279 10.45 8.09 -16.37
N LYS A 280 9.85 9.28 -16.24
CA LYS A 280 10.48 10.50 -15.77
C LYS A 280 9.90 10.86 -14.40
N PRO A 281 10.68 10.70 -13.31
CA PRO A 281 10.20 11.07 -11.98
C PRO A 281 10.04 12.58 -11.85
N GLU A 282 8.98 12.99 -11.17
CA GLU A 282 8.78 14.37 -10.73
C GLU A 282 9.60 14.67 -9.47
N SER A 283 9.91 15.95 -9.22
CA SER A 283 10.57 16.37 -7.99
C SER A 283 9.76 15.97 -6.75
N PRO A 284 10.36 15.32 -5.73
CA PRO A 284 9.66 14.97 -4.51
C PRO A 284 9.22 16.20 -3.70
N PHE A 285 9.81 17.38 -3.95
CA PHE A 285 9.39 18.64 -3.34
C PHE A 285 8.18 19.27 -4.05
N ARG A 286 7.93 18.91 -5.33
CA ARG A 286 6.71 19.31 -6.05
C ARG A 286 5.52 18.43 -5.64
N LEU A 287 5.77 17.13 -5.42
CA LEU A 287 4.77 16.16 -4.97
C LEU A 287 5.32 15.20 -3.91
N PRO A 288 5.20 15.53 -2.61
CA PRO A 288 5.79 14.75 -1.53
C PRO A 288 4.95 13.53 -1.12
N VAL A 289 4.46 12.73 -2.08
CA VAL A 289 3.69 11.49 -1.82
C VAL A 289 4.49 10.49 -0.98
N PHE A 290 5.79 10.40 -1.23
CA PHE A 290 6.74 9.58 -0.48
C PHE A 290 7.68 10.45 0.40
N HIS A 291 7.24 11.65 0.77
CA HIS A 291 8.06 12.70 1.38
C HIS A 291 9.26 13.11 0.50
N ALA A 292 10.12 13.98 1.05
CA ALA A 292 11.35 14.45 0.44
C ALA A 292 12.46 14.60 1.50
N GLY A 293 13.72 14.64 1.06
CA GLY A 293 14.86 14.87 1.95
C GLY A 293 15.13 13.72 2.94
N PRO A 294 15.64 14.00 4.15
CA PRO A 294 16.05 12.98 5.13
C PRO A 294 14.92 12.06 5.62
N ARG A 295 13.66 12.45 5.42
CA ARG A 295 12.47 11.69 5.81
C ARG A 295 11.76 11.05 4.61
N THR A 296 12.46 10.92 3.47
CA THR A 296 11.96 10.17 2.32
C THR A 296 11.57 8.77 2.74
N CYS A 297 10.42 8.29 2.24
CA CYS A 297 9.87 6.99 2.58
C CYS A 297 10.87 5.86 2.25
N LEU A 298 11.26 5.10 3.27
CA LEU A 298 12.15 3.95 3.15
C LEU A 298 11.60 2.87 2.21
N GLY A 299 10.28 2.73 2.16
CA GLY A 299 9.57 1.72 1.37
C GLY A 299 9.25 2.12 -0.07
N LYS A 300 9.68 3.30 -0.56
CA LYS A 300 9.26 3.83 -1.88
C LYS A 300 9.51 2.83 -3.02
N GLU A 301 10.75 2.36 -3.17
CA GLU A 301 11.12 1.47 -4.28
C GLU A 301 10.42 0.11 -4.16
N MET A 302 10.32 -0.41 -2.94
CA MET A 302 9.59 -1.64 -2.63
C MET A 302 8.11 -1.53 -2.97
N ALA A 303 7.47 -0.40 -2.66
CA ALA A 303 6.07 -0.14 -2.98
C ALA A 303 5.84 -0.16 -4.49
N TYR A 304 6.69 0.50 -5.29
CA TYR A 304 6.56 0.45 -6.75
C TYR A 304 6.75 -0.96 -7.30
N ILE A 305 7.76 -1.70 -6.84
CA ILE A 305 8.01 -3.09 -7.25
C ILE A 305 6.77 -3.95 -6.96
N GLN A 306 6.23 -3.87 -5.75
CA GLN A 306 5.05 -4.63 -5.34
C GLN A 306 3.82 -4.24 -6.17
N MET A 307 3.50 -2.95 -6.25
CA MET A 307 2.34 -2.47 -6.99
C MET A 307 2.41 -2.86 -8.46
N LYS A 308 3.57 -2.73 -9.09
CA LYS A 308 3.78 -3.13 -10.50
C LYS A 308 3.57 -4.62 -10.70
N SER A 309 4.17 -5.45 -9.85
CA SER A 309 4.00 -6.91 -9.92
C SER A 309 2.54 -7.33 -9.77
N ILE A 310 1.84 -6.76 -8.78
CA ILE A 310 0.42 -7.03 -8.52
C ILE A 310 -0.43 -6.62 -9.72
N VAL A 311 -0.27 -5.37 -10.18
CA VAL A 311 -1.07 -4.86 -11.28
C VAL A 311 -0.83 -5.66 -12.54
N ALA A 312 0.43 -5.89 -12.92
CA ALA A 312 0.78 -6.64 -14.12
C ALA A 312 0.14 -8.04 -14.11
N CYS A 313 0.27 -8.80 -13.01
CA CYS A 313 -0.38 -10.11 -12.89
C CYS A 313 -1.91 -10.04 -12.97
N VAL A 314 -2.53 -9.03 -12.33
CA VAL A 314 -3.98 -8.90 -12.31
C VAL A 314 -4.53 -8.53 -13.69
N VAL A 315 -3.93 -7.56 -14.39
CA VAL A 315 -4.45 -7.09 -15.68
C VAL A 315 -4.16 -8.05 -16.82
N GLU A 316 -3.11 -8.89 -16.73
CA GLU A 316 -2.84 -9.98 -17.69
C GLU A 316 -3.89 -11.10 -17.63
N GLU A 317 -4.36 -11.44 -16.42
CA GLU A 317 -5.22 -12.61 -16.22
C GLU A 317 -6.70 -12.28 -16.08
N PHE A 318 -7.03 -11.04 -15.69
CA PHE A 318 -8.39 -10.67 -15.33
C PHE A 318 -8.84 -9.36 -15.96
N ASP A 319 -10.15 -9.30 -16.19
CA ASP A 319 -10.90 -8.08 -16.41
C ASP A 319 -11.70 -7.76 -15.15
N LEU A 320 -11.47 -6.57 -14.60
CA LEU A 320 -12.09 -6.12 -13.35
C LEU A 320 -13.17 -5.09 -13.65
N ASP A 321 -14.42 -5.45 -13.39
CA ASP A 321 -15.55 -4.52 -13.45
C ASP A 321 -15.90 -4.03 -12.06
N VAL A 322 -15.54 -2.78 -11.76
CA VAL A 322 -15.83 -2.15 -10.47
C VAL A 322 -17.32 -1.80 -10.39
N LEU A 323 -17.97 -2.27 -9.32
CA LEU A 323 -19.38 -2.00 -9.07
C LEU A 323 -19.56 -0.54 -8.64
N GLY A 324 -20.56 0.14 -9.24
CA GLY A 324 -20.84 1.55 -8.92
C GLY A 324 -19.74 2.52 -9.39
N LYS A 325 -18.89 2.13 -10.36
CA LYS A 325 -17.76 2.96 -10.82
C LYS A 325 -18.12 4.38 -11.28
N GLN A 326 -19.38 4.60 -11.68
CA GLN A 326 -19.90 5.91 -12.11
C GLN A 326 -19.86 6.97 -11.00
N THR A 327 -19.86 6.55 -9.74
CA THR A 327 -19.73 7.46 -8.60
C THR A 327 -18.35 7.32 -7.98
N ARG A 328 -17.70 8.46 -7.67
CA ARG A 328 -16.44 8.45 -6.93
C ARG A 328 -16.66 7.79 -5.56
N PRO A 329 -15.86 6.79 -5.19
CA PRO A 329 -15.96 6.15 -3.88
C PRO A 329 -15.79 7.17 -2.75
N GLU A 330 -16.58 7.00 -1.70
CA GLU A 330 -16.44 7.83 -0.50
C GLU A 330 -15.12 7.50 0.21
N PRO A 331 -14.30 8.50 0.58
CA PRO A 331 -13.16 8.26 1.44
C PRO A 331 -13.62 7.92 2.87
N LEU A 332 -12.95 6.96 3.49
CA LEU A 332 -13.09 6.66 4.91
C LEU A 332 -12.12 7.54 5.71
N LEU A 333 -12.61 8.14 6.81
CA LEU A 333 -11.77 8.88 7.74
C LEU A 333 -10.87 7.88 8.49
N SER A 334 -9.61 7.80 8.07
CA SER A 334 -8.56 6.94 8.65
C SER A 334 -7.19 7.62 8.45
N ILE A 335 -6.12 7.05 9.02
CA ILE A 335 -4.74 7.53 8.77
C ILE A 335 -4.43 7.49 7.27
N THR A 336 -4.89 6.45 6.59
CA THR A 336 -4.76 6.32 5.15
C THR A 336 -6.06 6.66 4.42
N LEU A 337 -5.96 7.17 3.20
CA LEU A 337 -7.09 7.50 2.34
C LEU A 337 -7.76 6.21 1.83
N ARG A 338 -8.53 5.52 2.66
CA ARG A 338 -9.20 4.26 2.30
C ARG A 338 -10.54 4.53 1.60
N ILE A 339 -11.00 3.58 0.78
CA ILE A 339 -12.37 3.57 0.25
C ILE A 339 -13.32 3.02 1.32
N LYS A 340 -14.34 3.81 1.69
CA LYS A 340 -15.38 3.41 2.64
C LYS A 340 -16.19 2.24 2.09
N GLY A 341 -16.34 1.19 2.90
CA GLY A 341 -16.96 -0.07 2.48
C GLY A 341 -16.10 -0.95 1.57
N GLY A 342 -14.90 -0.50 1.19
CA GLY A 342 -14.01 -1.24 0.28
C GLY A 342 -14.42 -1.17 -1.19
N LEU A 343 -13.50 -1.62 -2.06
CA LEU A 343 -13.73 -1.64 -3.51
C LEU A 343 -14.35 -2.97 -3.92
N HIS A 344 -15.59 -2.94 -4.40
CA HIS A 344 -16.31 -4.12 -4.85
C HIS A 344 -16.14 -4.34 -6.36
N VAL A 345 -15.72 -5.54 -6.76
CA VAL A 345 -15.41 -5.86 -8.16
C VAL A 345 -16.04 -7.17 -8.60
N LYS A 346 -16.51 -7.22 -9.85
CA LYS A 346 -16.75 -8.45 -10.59
C LYS A 346 -15.49 -8.80 -11.35
N VAL A 347 -15.05 -10.06 -11.24
CA VAL A 347 -13.83 -10.55 -11.87
C VAL A 347 -14.21 -11.48 -13.03
N LYS A 348 -13.67 -11.20 -14.22
CA LYS A 348 -13.78 -12.09 -15.37
C LYS A 348 -12.39 -12.56 -15.78
N ALA A 349 -12.16 -13.87 -15.83
CA ALA A 349 -10.91 -14.41 -16.34
C ALA A 349 -10.78 -14.11 -17.84
N LEU A 350 -9.60 -13.69 -18.27
CA LEU A 350 -9.27 -13.56 -19.68
C LEU A 350 -8.95 -14.95 -20.23
N ASN A 351 -9.61 -15.35 -21.32
CA ASN A 351 -9.32 -16.61 -21.98
C ASN A 351 -7.96 -16.52 -22.69
N THR A 352 -6.90 -17.00 -22.05
CA THR A 352 -5.53 -16.99 -22.59
C THR A 352 -5.26 -18.05 -23.66
N ASN A 353 -6.29 -18.73 -24.20
CA ASN A 353 -6.14 -19.81 -25.19
C ASN A 353 -6.50 -19.40 -26.65
N GLN A 354 -6.61 -18.11 -26.98
CA GLN A 354 -7.05 -17.67 -28.32
C GLN A 354 -6.01 -16.90 -29.16
N CYS A 355 -4.73 -16.88 -28.75
CA CYS A 355 -3.66 -16.27 -29.55
C CYS A 355 -2.71 -17.30 -30.17
N CYS A 356 -3.25 -18.37 -30.75
CA CYS A 356 -2.55 -19.22 -31.72
C CYS A 356 -3.60 -19.78 -32.70
N GLY A 357 -3.83 -19.07 -33.79
CA GLY A 357 -4.68 -19.55 -34.88
C GLY A 357 -5.47 -18.43 -35.55
N TYR A 358 -4.89 -17.84 -36.57
CA TYR A 358 -5.67 -17.32 -37.70
C TYR A 358 -5.04 -17.88 -38.99
N PRO A 359 -5.86 -18.11 -40.03
CA PRO A 359 -5.65 -19.12 -41.08
C PRO A 359 -4.52 -18.82 -42.06
#